data_AF-A0A1N7AZB4-F1
#
_entry.id   AF-A0A1N7AZB4-F1
#
_cell.length_a   1.000
_cell.length_b   1.000
_cell.length_c   1.000
_cell.angle_alpha   90.00
_cell.angle_beta   90.00
_cell.angle_gamma   90.00
#
_symmetry.space_group_name_H-M   'P 1'
#
loop_
_entity.id
_entity.type
_entity.pdbx_description
1 polymer ?
#
loop_
_entity_poly.entity_id
_entity_poly.type
_entity_poly.pdbx_seq_one_letter_code
_entity_poly.pdbx_strand_id
1 'polypeptide(L)'
;MKHPIITVNKRTQRDYNLGFKLSVVQQVEKGELTYKQAQKAYGIQGRSTVLVWLRKHGTLDWSKPIRRQMPRSKETPTQKIKRLERELSDEKLKNKILNTMIDISDKQYGTAIRKKHLPDQSSASDKNND
;
A
#
# COMPACT_ATOMS: atom_id res chain seq x y z
N MET A 1 -5.01 24.15 -14.44
CA MET A 1 -3.76 24.89 -14.16
C MET A 1 -2.78 24.64 -15.30
N LYS A 2 -2.47 25.66 -16.09
CA LYS A 2 -1.51 25.54 -17.20
C LYS A 2 -0.11 25.60 -16.60
N HIS A 3 0.64 24.51 -16.63
CA HIS A 3 2.05 24.53 -16.26
C HIS A 3 2.81 25.38 -17.29
N PRO A 4 3.68 26.31 -16.88
CA PRO A 4 4.51 27.03 -17.83
C PRO A 4 5.34 26.01 -18.60
N ILE A 5 5.17 25.99 -19.93
CA ILE A 5 6.02 25.22 -20.82
C ILE A 5 7.37 25.94 -20.80
N ILE A 6 8.24 25.55 -19.87
CA ILE A 6 9.64 25.98 -19.90
C ILE A 6 10.22 25.42 -21.20
N THR A 7 10.36 26.27 -22.21
CA THR A 7 11.00 25.93 -23.48
C THR A 7 12.50 25.84 -23.26
N VAL A 8 12.96 24.71 -22.73
CA VAL A 8 14.39 24.45 -22.58
C VAL A 8 14.97 24.25 -23.98
N ASN A 9 15.97 25.07 -24.36
CA ASN A 9 16.69 24.90 -25.62
C ASN A 9 17.26 23.48 -25.69
N LYS A 10 16.88 22.75 -26.74
CA LYS A 10 17.32 21.36 -26.92
C LYS A 10 18.80 21.35 -27.27
N ARG A 11 19.60 20.64 -26.48
CA ARG A 11 21.02 20.40 -26.75
C ARG A 11 21.19 19.28 -27.76
N THR A 12 22.22 19.41 -28.57
CA THR A 12 22.62 18.43 -29.59
C THR A 12 23.91 17.71 -29.18
N GLN A 13 24.36 16.75 -29.98
CA GLN A 13 25.59 16.00 -29.72
C GLN A 13 26.83 16.91 -29.57
N ARG A 14 26.87 18.05 -30.27
CA ARG A 14 27.97 19.03 -30.21
C ARG A 14 28.08 19.69 -28.83
N ASP A 15 26.97 19.82 -28.13
CA ASP A 15 26.87 20.46 -26.81
C ASP A 15 27.24 19.50 -25.67
N TYR A 16 27.41 18.21 -25.97
CA TYR A 16 27.74 17.16 -25.01
C TYR A 16 29.27 16.97 -24.88
N ASN A 17 29.96 18.04 -24.51
CA ASN A 17 31.38 17.97 -24.17
C ASN A 17 31.59 17.13 -22.89
N LEU A 18 32.82 16.66 -22.66
CA LEU A 18 33.12 15.76 -21.54
C LEU A 18 32.81 16.40 -20.18
N GLY A 19 33.16 17.67 -19.97
CA GLY A 19 32.88 18.39 -18.72
C GLY A 19 31.39 18.49 -18.42
N PHE A 20 30.58 18.75 -19.45
CA PHE A 20 29.13 18.78 -19.34
C PHE A 20 28.58 17.40 -18.94
N LYS A 21 29.02 16.31 -19.59
CA LYS A 21 28.62 14.95 -19.22
C LYS A 21 28.94 14.64 -17.76
N LEU A 22 30.15 14.98 -17.32
CA LEU A 22 30.59 14.77 -15.93
C LEU A 22 29.77 15.59 -14.94
N SER A 23 29.47 16.86 -15.25
CA SER A 23 28.64 17.72 -14.39
C SER A 23 27.23 17.16 -14.20
N VAL A 24 26.61 16.69 -15.28
CA VAL A 24 25.26 16.09 -15.24
C VAL A 24 25.28 14.78 -14.45
N VAL A 25 26.30 13.95 -14.63
CA VAL A 25 26.48 12.70 -13.87
C VAL A 25 26.64 13.00 -12.38
N GLN A 26 27.54 13.91 -12.02
CA GLN A 26 27.80 14.29 -10.63
C GLN A 26 26.52 14.78 -9.92
N GLN A 27 25.73 15.61 -10.60
CA GLN A 27 24.48 16.12 -10.03
C GLN A 27 23.45 15.01 -9.79
N VAL A 28 23.36 14.05 -10.71
CA VAL A 28 22.45 12.92 -10.56
C VAL A 28 22.93 11.95 -9.48
N GLU A 29 24.24 11.73 -9.34
CA GLU A 29 24.82 10.88 -8.29
C GLU A 29 24.65 11.48 -6.89
N LYS A 30 24.75 12.80 -6.76
CA LYS A 30 24.44 13.51 -5.50
C LYS A 30 22.97 13.44 -5.11
N GLY A 31 22.09 13.01 -6.02
CA GLY A 31 20.65 12.94 -5.79
C GLY A 31 19.92 14.27 -5.90
N GLU A 32 20.58 15.34 -6.36
CA GLU A 32 19.97 16.65 -6.57
C GLU A 32 18.88 16.58 -7.66
N LEU A 33 19.12 15.79 -8.72
CA LEU A 33 18.18 15.55 -9.80
C LEU A 33 18.12 14.06 -10.14
N THR A 34 16.92 13.57 -10.45
CA THR A 34 16.79 12.28 -11.15
C THR A 34 17.27 12.41 -12.59
N TYR A 35 17.73 11.32 -13.20
CA TYR A 35 18.14 11.32 -14.61
C TYR A 35 17.08 11.89 -15.57
N LYS A 36 15.77 11.69 -15.28
CA LYS A 36 14.67 12.24 -16.07
C LYS A 36 14.52 13.75 -15.89
N GLN A 37 14.73 14.25 -14.67
CA GLN A 37 14.70 15.68 -14.39
C GLN A 37 15.90 16.36 -15.03
N ALA A 38 17.11 15.79 -14.92
CA ALA A 38 18.31 16.27 -15.59
C ALA A 38 18.13 16.32 -17.11
N GLN A 39 17.53 15.28 -17.72
CA GLN A 39 17.22 15.28 -19.15
C GLN A 39 16.37 16.49 -19.56
N LYS A 40 15.30 16.79 -18.81
CA LYS A 40 14.41 17.93 -19.10
C LYS A 40 15.08 19.26 -18.82
N ALA A 41 15.75 19.40 -17.68
CA ALA A 41 16.39 20.64 -17.23
C ALA A 41 17.51 21.09 -18.17
N TYR A 42 18.28 20.15 -18.71
CA TYR A 42 19.38 20.44 -19.62
C TYR A 42 19.04 20.31 -21.11
N GLY A 43 17.78 20.05 -21.45
CA GLY A 43 17.34 19.95 -22.86
C GLY A 43 17.95 18.77 -23.62
N ILE A 44 18.27 17.67 -22.93
CA ILE A 44 18.89 16.49 -23.53
C ILE A 44 17.83 15.73 -24.34
N GLN A 45 18.09 15.58 -25.63
CA GLN A 45 17.11 15.03 -26.57
C GLN A 45 16.87 13.52 -26.40
N GLY A 46 17.93 12.75 -26.11
CA GLY A 46 17.83 11.29 -25.98
C GLY A 46 17.33 10.84 -24.61
N ARG A 47 16.29 10.00 -24.61
CA ARG A 47 15.65 9.46 -23.38
C ARG A 47 16.60 8.66 -22.49
N SER A 48 17.58 7.99 -23.09
CA SER A 48 18.57 7.15 -22.41
C SER A 48 19.95 7.81 -22.30
N THR A 49 20.16 9.00 -22.85
CA THR A 49 21.48 9.64 -22.95
C THR A 49 22.12 9.83 -21.57
N VAL A 50 21.36 10.36 -20.61
CA VAL A 50 21.85 10.53 -19.22
C VAL A 50 22.18 9.17 -18.58
N LEU A 51 21.37 8.15 -18.82
CA LEU A 51 21.64 6.79 -18.32
C LEU A 51 22.90 6.18 -18.92
N VAL A 52 23.18 6.45 -20.21
CA VAL A 52 24.42 6.02 -20.86
C VAL A 52 25.63 6.70 -20.22
N TRP A 53 25.55 8.01 -19.92
CA TRP A 53 26.63 8.72 -19.23
C TRP A 53 26.84 8.21 -17.82
N LEU A 54 25.77 7.95 -17.06
CA LEU A 54 25.84 7.37 -15.73
C LEU A 54 26.54 6.00 -15.73
N ARG A 55 26.28 5.16 -16.74
CA ARG A 55 26.96 3.85 -16.84
C ARG A 55 28.43 3.96 -17.26
N LYS A 56 28.78 4.96 -18.06
CA LYS A 56 30.14 5.12 -18.59
C LYS A 56 31.06 5.92 -17.67
N HIS A 57 30.50 6.91 -16.97
CA HIS A 57 31.24 7.92 -16.23
C HIS A 57 30.81 8.01 -14.76
N GLY A 58 29.78 7.26 -14.35
CA GLY A 58 29.37 7.20 -12.95
C GLY A 58 30.30 6.32 -12.12
N THR A 59 30.28 6.58 -10.83
CA THR A 59 31.04 5.87 -9.78
C THR A 59 30.24 4.70 -9.19
N LEU A 60 28.93 4.66 -9.45
CA LEU A 60 28.04 3.63 -8.93
C LEU A 60 28.20 2.30 -9.66
N ASP A 61 28.30 1.19 -8.91
CA ASP A 61 28.32 -0.17 -9.47
C ASP A 61 26.91 -0.55 -9.97
N TRP A 62 26.66 -0.30 -11.26
CA TRP A 62 25.39 -0.63 -11.93
C TRP A 62 25.21 -2.14 -12.19
N SER A 63 26.20 -2.99 -11.90
CA SER A 63 26.07 -4.45 -12.06
C SER A 63 25.15 -5.07 -11.01
N LYS A 64 25.03 -4.42 -9.84
CA LYS A 64 24.16 -4.85 -8.75
C LYS A 64 22.87 -4.04 -8.78
N PRO A 65 21.69 -4.67 -8.96
CA PRO A 65 20.45 -3.93 -8.94
C PRO A 65 20.23 -3.32 -7.54
N ILE A 66 20.15 -1.99 -7.46
CA ILE A 66 19.75 -1.30 -6.23
C ILE A 66 18.34 -1.78 -5.89
N ARG A 67 18.22 -2.57 -4.83
CA ARG A 67 16.92 -2.99 -4.27
C ARG A 67 16.27 -1.79 -3.61
N ARG A 68 15.67 -0.91 -4.41
CA ARG A 68 14.80 0.15 -3.87
C ARG A 68 13.60 -0.55 -3.25
N GLN A 69 13.49 -0.48 -1.92
CA GLN A 69 12.25 -0.82 -1.23
C GLN A 69 11.21 0.20 -1.70
N MET A 70 10.36 -0.22 -2.64
CA MET A 70 9.27 0.62 -3.08
C MET A 70 8.35 0.85 -1.87
N PRO A 71 7.97 2.10 -1.56
CA PRO A 71 6.97 2.34 -0.55
C PRO A 71 5.72 1.56 -0.95
N ARG A 72 5.25 0.67 -0.05
CA ARG A 72 4.08 -0.17 -0.29
C ARG A 72 2.95 0.75 -0.73
N SER A 73 2.41 0.52 -1.93
CA SER A 73 1.27 1.27 -2.42
C SER A 73 0.13 1.14 -1.41
N LYS A 74 -0.51 2.25 -1.07
CA LYS A 74 -1.73 2.25 -0.24
C LYS A 74 -2.73 1.29 -0.90
N GLU A 75 -3.34 0.39 -0.11
CA GLU A 75 -4.31 -0.58 -0.61
C GLU A 75 -5.42 0.13 -1.41
N THR A 76 -5.81 -0.44 -2.56
CA THR A 76 -6.94 0.11 -3.31
C THR A 76 -8.23 -0.13 -2.51
N PRO A 77 -9.27 0.71 -2.67
CA PRO A 77 -10.55 0.50 -1.98
C PRO A 77 -11.13 -0.90 -2.20
N THR A 78 -10.99 -1.45 -3.42
CA THR A 78 -11.43 -2.81 -3.76
C THR A 78 -10.65 -3.89 -3.01
N GLN A 79 -9.33 -3.73 -2.87
CA GLN A 79 -8.51 -4.66 -2.09
C GLN A 79 -8.89 -4.64 -0.61
N LYS A 80 -9.18 -3.44 -0.07
CA LYS A 80 -9.63 -3.27 1.31
C LYS A 80 -10.99 -3.95 1.55
N ILE A 81 -11.95 -3.77 0.65
CA ILE A 81 -13.27 -4.42 0.74
C ILE A 81 -13.12 -5.93 0.77
N LYS A 82 -12.39 -6.51 -0.19
CA LYS A 82 -12.16 -7.96 -0.25
C LYS A 82 -11.50 -8.52 1.02
N ARG A 83 -10.57 -7.77 1.61
CA ARG A 83 -9.91 -8.16 2.87
C ARG A 83 -10.90 -8.16 4.03
N LEU A 84 -11.68 -7.09 4.15
CA LEU A 84 -12.69 -6.93 5.21
C LEU A 84 -13.81 -7.97 5.11
N GLU A 85 -14.28 -8.29 3.90
CA GLU A 85 -15.29 -9.32 3.68
C GLU A 85 -14.81 -10.70 4.16
N ARG A 86 -13.54 -11.01 3.93
CA ARG A 86 -12.91 -12.25 4.40
C ARG A 86 -12.77 -12.29 5.92
N GLU A 87 -12.26 -11.21 6.51
CA GLU A 87 -12.16 -11.09 7.97
C GLU A 87 -13.55 -11.26 8.63
N LEU A 88 -14.58 -10.67 8.03
CA LEU A 88 -15.95 -10.77 8.52
C LEU A 88 -16.54 -12.18 8.36
N SER A 89 -16.26 -12.89 7.27
CA SER A 89 -16.70 -14.28 7.10
C SER A 89 -16.05 -15.21 8.11
N ASP A 90 -14.76 -15.03 8.37
CA ASP A 90 -14.00 -15.86 9.31
C ASP A 90 -14.49 -15.64 10.74
N GLU A 91 -14.75 -14.39 11.13
CA GLU A 91 -15.24 -14.06 12.48
C GLU A 91 -16.68 -14.55 12.72
N LYS A 92 -17.54 -14.51 11.68
CA LYS A 92 -18.88 -15.11 11.74
C LYS A 92 -18.81 -16.63 11.89
N LEU A 93 -17.90 -17.29 11.17
CA LEU A 93 -17.71 -18.73 11.27
C LEU A 93 -17.22 -19.11 12.68
N LYS A 94 -16.24 -18.38 13.22
CA LYS A 94 -15.73 -18.59 14.58
C LYS A 94 -16.83 -18.44 15.63
N ASN A 95 -17.65 -17.38 15.55
CA ASN A 95 -18.80 -17.20 16.43
C ASN A 95 -19.81 -18.34 16.33
N LYS A 96 -20.09 -18.81 15.11
CA LYS A 96 -21.00 -19.95 14.90
C LYS A 96 -20.45 -21.21 15.58
N ILE A 97 -19.17 -21.52 15.38
CA ILE A 97 -18.50 -22.68 15.99
C ILE A 97 -18.54 -22.58 17.52
N LEU A 98 -18.21 -21.43 18.09
CA LEU A 98 -18.25 -21.21 19.54
C LEU A 98 -19.65 -21.42 20.12
N ASN A 99 -20.68 -20.86 19.48
CA ASN A 99 -22.06 -21.07 19.92
C ASN A 99 -22.48 -22.54 19.83
N THR A 100 -22.13 -23.23 18.73
CA THR A 100 -22.45 -24.65 18.59
C THR A 100 -21.73 -25.52 19.61
N MET A 101 -20.50 -25.17 19.97
CA MET A 101 -19.75 -25.89 21.01
C MET A 101 -20.42 -25.71 22.38
N ILE A 102 -20.85 -24.50 22.72
CA ILE A 102 -21.62 -24.23 23.95
C ILE A 102 -22.90 -25.06 23.97
N ASP A 103 -23.66 -25.09 22.86
CA ASP A 103 -24.91 -25.86 22.79
C ASP A 103 -24.67 -27.38 22.98
N ILE A 104 -23.55 -27.91 22.48
CA ILE A 104 -23.16 -29.32 22.69
C ILE A 104 -22.77 -29.57 24.14
N SER A 105 -21.97 -28.67 24.73
CA SER A 105 -21.55 -28.78 26.13
C SER A 105 -22.72 -28.76 27.09
N ASP A 106 -23.66 -27.81 26.90
CA ASP A 106 -24.86 -27.69 27.73
C ASP A 106 -25.76 -28.94 27.60
N LYS A 107 -25.85 -29.54 26.41
CA LYS A 107 -26.63 -30.78 26.17
C LYS A 107 -26.00 -32.04 26.75
N GLN A 108 -24.69 -32.23 26.59
CA GLN A 108 -24.02 -33.47 26.96
C GLN A 108 -23.57 -33.51 28.42
N TYR A 109 -23.15 -32.37 28.96
CA TYR A 109 -22.53 -32.28 30.29
C TYR A 109 -23.36 -31.47 31.28
N GLY A 110 -24.52 -30.95 30.86
CA GLY A 110 -25.39 -30.12 31.71
C GLY A 110 -24.71 -28.84 32.19
N THR A 111 -23.66 -28.39 31.49
CA THR A 111 -22.98 -27.15 31.82
C THR A 111 -23.98 -26.00 31.67
N ALA A 112 -24.08 -25.09 32.65
CA ALA A 112 -24.96 -23.93 32.56
C ALA A 112 -24.15 -22.70 32.10
N ILE A 113 -23.44 -22.83 30.97
CA ILE A 113 -22.50 -21.79 30.50
C ILE A 113 -23.26 -20.56 30.00
N ARG A 114 -24.42 -20.77 29.35
CA ARG A 114 -25.29 -19.66 29.01
C ARG A 114 -25.86 -19.02 30.27
N LYS A 115 -25.63 -17.71 30.41
CA LYS A 115 -26.28 -16.87 31.41
C LYS A 115 -27.79 -16.82 31.10
N LYS A 116 -28.60 -17.35 32.02
CA LYS A 116 -30.06 -17.23 31.95
C LYS A 116 -30.45 -15.78 32.22
N HIS A 117 -31.08 -15.12 31.25
CA HIS A 117 -31.69 -13.82 31.48
C HIS A 117 -33.15 -14.03 31.95
N LEU A 118 -33.34 -13.80 33.25
CA LEU A 118 -34.59 -13.70 34.03
C LEU A 118 -35.32 -15.00 34.43
N PRO A 119 -35.87 -15.06 35.66
CA PRO A 119 -36.92 -15.99 36.03
C PRO A 119 -38.27 -15.53 35.44
N ASP A 120 -39.08 -16.48 34.99
CA ASP A 120 -40.45 -16.23 34.52
C ASP A 120 -41.21 -15.40 35.58
N GLN A 121 -41.72 -14.23 35.20
CA GLN A 121 -42.62 -13.49 36.08
C GLN A 121 -43.87 -14.34 36.27
N SER A 122 -44.12 -14.75 37.52
CA SER A 122 -45.30 -15.49 37.94
C SER A 122 -46.55 -14.79 37.42
N SER A 123 -47.38 -15.52 36.67
CA SER A 123 -48.71 -15.09 36.25
C SER A 123 -49.50 -14.63 37.48
N ALA A 124 -49.66 -13.31 37.62
CA ALA A 124 -50.53 -12.75 38.63
C ALA A 124 -51.96 -13.19 38.32
N SER A 125 -52.55 -13.87 39.30
CA SER A 125 -53.91 -14.38 39.33
C SER A 125 -54.95 -13.30 39.03
N ASP A 126 -55.69 -13.45 37.92
CA ASP A 126 -56.98 -12.79 37.73
C ASP A 126 -58.01 -13.45 38.66
N LYS A 127 -58.13 -12.91 39.88
CA LYS A 127 -59.32 -13.07 40.71
C LYS A 127 -60.33 -12.02 40.25
N ASN A 128 -61.29 -12.42 39.42
CA ASN A 128 -62.52 -11.66 39.25
C ASN A 128 -63.60 -12.26 40.16
N ASN A 129 -64.03 -11.44 41.11
CA ASN A 129 -65.13 -11.67 42.05
C ASN A 129 -66.49 -11.76 41.33
N ASP A 130 -67.40 -12.46 41.99
CA ASP A 130 -68.85 -12.56 41.76
C ASP A 130 -69.58 -11.21 41.63
#